data_AF-A0A8T3SS03-F1
#
_entry.id   AF-A0A8T3SS03-F1
#
_cell.length_a   1.000
_cell.length_b   1.000
_cell.length_c   1.000
_cell.angle_alpha   90.00
_cell.angle_beta   90.00
_cell.angle_gamma   90.00
#
_symmetry.space_group_name_H-M   'P 1'
#
loop_
_entity.id
_entity.type
_entity.pdbx_description
1 polymer ?
#
loop_
_entity_poly.entity_id
_entity_poly.type
_entity_poly.pdbx_seq_one_letter_code
_entity_poly.pdbx_strand_id
1 'polypeptide(L)'
;MIRTPFAGRSTVPAALLITSLLLVAACSSPATSPSPSEAASVAPSVSPSAQPTATPEPTATPEPTPGVGVQVLVGDQQYVTVTLAEPWAGTDQIKPAAGNVFITVNIRIDAITTTSFTSDDFTLKDADGNSYTQMLGRSPRLSYLDGLEPDHNYAGFVTFEIPADMNAKLTLVYSPNFLTTTYEIPLS
;
A
#
# COMPACT_ATOMS: atom_id res chain seq x y z
N MET A 1 18.47 45.31 19.67
CA MET A 1 17.69 44.29 20.41
C MET A 1 16.35 44.90 20.79
N ILE A 2 15.28 44.55 20.07
CA ILE A 2 13.91 44.96 20.40
C ILE A 2 13.06 43.69 20.27
N ARG A 3 12.52 43.24 21.41
CA ARG A 3 11.56 42.14 21.50
C ARG A 3 10.16 42.73 21.45
N THR A 4 9.33 42.24 20.55
CA THR A 4 7.87 42.43 20.60
C THR A 4 7.20 41.05 20.67
N PRO A 5 6.33 40.79 21.66
CA PRO A 5 5.52 39.58 21.71
C PRO A 5 4.18 39.83 21.03
N PHE A 6 3.77 38.94 20.13
CA PHE A 6 2.37 38.86 19.69
C PHE A 6 1.77 37.56 20.21
N ALA A 7 1.01 37.68 21.30
CA ALA A 7 0.08 36.68 21.76
C ALA A 7 -1.24 36.87 21.00
N GLY A 8 -1.72 35.82 20.35
CA GLY A 8 -3.03 35.79 19.68
C GLY A 8 -3.71 34.46 19.93
N ARG A 9 -4.40 34.33 21.06
CA ARG A 9 -5.37 33.26 21.32
C ARG A 9 -6.67 33.66 20.64
N SER A 10 -7.21 32.82 19.77
CA SER A 10 -8.58 32.98 19.28
C SER A 10 -9.32 31.65 19.44
N THR A 11 -10.16 31.61 20.47
CA THR A 11 -11.17 30.59 20.73
C THR A 11 -12.40 30.90 19.88
N VAL A 12 -12.86 29.93 19.10
CA VAL A 12 -14.20 29.96 18.45
C VAL A 12 -14.98 28.75 18.94
N PRO A 13 -16.13 28.93 19.61
CA PRO A 13 -17.07 27.85 19.92
C PRO A 13 -18.33 27.93 19.04
N ALA A 14 -19.12 26.84 19.10
CA ALA A 14 -20.51 26.71 18.60
C ALA A 14 -20.62 26.58 17.06
N ALA A 15 -21.51 25.81 16.45
CA ALA A 15 -22.67 24.98 16.80
C ALA A 15 -22.72 23.89 15.67
N LEU A 16 -23.63 22.93 15.52
CA LEU A 16 -25.08 22.92 15.66
C LEU A 16 -25.56 21.49 15.34
N LEU A 17 -26.64 21.06 15.99
CA LEU A 17 -27.44 19.85 15.75
C LEU A 17 -27.75 19.55 14.28
N ILE A 18 -27.71 18.27 13.89
CA ILE A 18 -28.67 17.68 12.93
C ILE A 18 -29.04 16.26 13.39
N THR A 19 -30.29 16.10 13.82
CA THR A 19 -30.94 14.83 14.18
C THR A 19 -31.87 14.44 13.03
N SER A 20 -31.60 13.32 12.34
CA SER A 20 -32.51 12.78 11.33
C SER A 20 -32.94 11.36 11.71
N LEU A 21 -34.14 11.31 12.27
CA LEU A 21 -34.97 10.15 12.57
C LEU A 21 -35.83 9.84 11.33
N LEU A 22 -35.89 8.57 10.90
CA LEU A 22 -37.07 7.83 10.39
C LEU A 22 -36.61 6.57 9.63
N LEU A 23 -36.70 5.38 10.26
CA LEU A 23 -36.71 4.10 9.54
C LEU A 23 -38.15 3.57 9.52
N VAL A 24 -38.69 3.42 8.31
CA VAL A 24 -39.99 2.80 8.05
C VAL A 24 -39.80 1.29 7.97
N ALA A 25 -40.35 0.55 8.94
CA ALA A 25 -40.45 -0.90 8.91
C ALA A 25 -41.71 -1.30 8.13
N ALA A 26 -41.54 -2.00 7.00
CA ALA A 26 -42.63 -2.65 6.28
C ALA A 26 -42.32 -4.15 6.17
N CYS A 27 -42.91 -4.93 7.07
CA CYS A 27 -42.89 -6.40 7.04
C CYS A 27 -44.26 -6.92 6.60
N SER A 28 -44.20 -8.02 5.86
CA SER A 28 -45.02 -9.23 5.97
C SER A 28 -46.03 -9.57 4.87
N SER A 29 -45.98 -10.89 4.57
CA SER A 29 -46.99 -11.77 3.96
C SER A 29 -46.96 -11.85 2.43
N PRO A 30 -46.94 -13.08 1.88
CA PRO A 30 -48.14 -13.92 1.94
C PRO A 30 -47.93 -15.38 2.39
N ALA A 31 -48.92 -15.85 3.15
CA ALA A 31 -49.26 -17.26 3.30
C ALA A 31 -50.28 -17.64 2.22
N THR A 32 -50.09 -18.77 1.55
CA THR A 32 -51.13 -19.81 1.38
C THR A 32 -50.58 -21.04 0.67
N SER A 33 -50.73 -22.18 1.36
CA SER A 33 -50.58 -23.55 0.84
C SER A 33 -51.90 -24.00 0.21
N PRO A 34 -51.83 -24.80 -0.86
CA PRO A 34 -52.73 -25.95 -0.94
C PRO A 34 -52.00 -27.27 -1.32
N SER A 35 -52.23 -28.27 -0.48
CA SER A 35 -52.26 -29.73 -0.77
C SER A 35 -53.70 -30.10 -1.17
N PRO A 36 -54.09 -31.31 -1.67
CA PRO A 36 -53.37 -32.53 -2.09
C PRO A 36 -53.77 -33.03 -3.50
N SER A 37 -53.14 -34.11 -4.02
CA SER A 37 -53.86 -35.24 -4.65
C SER A 37 -52.90 -36.37 -5.03
N GLU A 38 -53.12 -37.55 -4.44
CA GLU A 38 -52.59 -38.83 -4.90
C GLU A 38 -53.07 -39.14 -6.33
N ALA A 39 -52.18 -39.68 -7.17
CA ALA A 39 -52.53 -40.63 -8.22
C ALA A 39 -51.29 -41.37 -8.75
N ALA A 40 -51.38 -42.70 -8.70
CA ALA A 40 -50.82 -43.67 -9.64
C ALA A 40 -49.30 -43.81 -9.81
N SER A 41 -48.81 -44.85 -9.12
CA SER A 41 -47.72 -45.75 -9.50
C SER A 41 -47.54 -45.96 -11.01
N VAL A 42 -46.36 -45.61 -11.53
CA VAL A 42 -45.71 -46.29 -12.66
C VAL A 42 -44.21 -46.26 -12.39
N ALA A 43 -43.56 -47.42 -12.33
CA ALA A 43 -42.13 -47.54 -12.12
C ALA A 43 -41.36 -47.38 -13.45
N PRO A 44 -40.47 -46.39 -13.61
CA PRO A 44 -39.50 -46.38 -14.70
C PRO A 44 -38.18 -47.03 -14.24
N SER A 45 -37.68 -47.95 -15.05
CA SER A 45 -36.35 -48.54 -14.93
C SER A 45 -35.27 -47.45 -15.02
N VAL A 46 -34.56 -47.22 -13.92
CA VAL A 46 -33.47 -46.24 -13.83
C VAL A 46 -32.20 -46.75 -14.53
N SER A 47 -31.84 -46.07 -15.61
CA SER A 47 -30.53 -46.17 -16.28
C SER A 47 -29.42 -45.66 -15.34
N PRO A 48 -28.18 -46.20 -15.38
CA PRO A 48 -27.09 -45.77 -14.52
C PRO A 48 -26.81 -44.27 -14.65
N SER A 49 -26.96 -43.56 -13.53
CA SER A 49 -26.66 -42.14 -13.38
C SER A 49 -25.18 -41.90 -13.68
N ALA A 50 -24.88 -41.06 -14.68
CA ALA A 50 -23.53 -40.61 -14.94
C ALA A 50 -23.01 -39.86 -13.71
N GLN A 51 -21.91 -40.38 -13.14
CA GLN A 51 -21.24 -39.76 -11.99
C GLN A 51 -20.84 -38.31 -12.36
N PRO A 52 -21.17 -37.31 -11.53
CA PRO A 52 -20.79 -35.92 -11.81
C PRO A 52 -19.26 -35.83 -11.85
N THR A 53 -18.74 -35.43 -13.01
CA THR A 53 -17.33 -35.09 -13.20
C THR A 53 -17.02 -33.93 -12.27
N ALA A 54 -16.06 -34.09 -11.36
CA ALA A 54 -15.64 -33.03 -10.46
C ALA A 54 -15.20 -31.80 -11.27
N THR A 55 -15.82 -30.66 -10.99
CA THR A 55 -15.39 -29.37 -11.52
C THR A 55 -13.93 -29.14 -11.08
N PRO A 56 -13.00 -28.83 -11.99
CA PRO A 56 -11.62 -28.54 -11.61
C PRO A 56 -11.60 -27.34 -10.67
N GLU A 57 -10.81 -27.45 -9.59
CA GLU A 57 -10.58 -26.37 -8.65
C GLU A 57 -9.90 -25.19 -9.37
N PRO A 58 -10.32 -23.93 -9.11
CA PRO A 58 -9.71 -22.77 -9.76
C PRO A 58 -8.21 -22.73 -9.46
N THR A 59 -7.40 -22.71 -10.51
CA THR A 59 -5.96 -22.52 -10.39
C THR A 59 -5.69 -21.11 -9.87
N ALA A 60 -4.92 -20.98 -8.79
CA ALA A 60 -4.56 -19.70 -8.22
C ALA A 60 -3.82 -18.83 -9.26
N THR A 61 -4.24 -17.57 -9.39
CA THR A 61 -3.52 -16.56 -10.18
C THR A 61 -2.18 -16.27 -9.51
N PRO A 62 -1.04 -16.26 -10.24
CA PRO A 62 0.24 -15.93 -9.65
C PRO A 62 0.25 -14.49 -9.11
N GLU A 63 0.85 -14.30 -7.96
CA GLU A 63 1.08 -12.97 -7.37
C GLU A 63 2.12 -12.21 -8.21
N PRO A 64 1.91 -10.90 -8.48
CA PRO A 64 2.88 -10.12 -9.24
C PRO A 64 4.22 -10.06 -8.49
N THR A 65 5.31 -10.21 -9.23
CA THR A 65 6.66 -10.05 -8.68
C THR A 65 6.92 -8.57 -8.35
N PRO A 66 7.45 -8.23 -7.16
CA PRO A 66 7.81 -6.87 -6.80
C PRO A 66 8.76 -6.22 -7.82
N GLY A 67 8.58 -4.91 -8.04
CA GLY A 67 9.41 -4.13 -8.95
C GLY A 67 8.91 -2.69 -9.08
N VAL A 68 9.59 -1.89 -9.91
CA VAL A 68 9.15 -0.52 -10.22
C VAL A 68 7.77 -0.54 -10.87
N GLY A 69 6.85 0.26 -10.32
CA GLY A 69 5.46 0.36 -10.75
C GLY A 69 4.52 -0.71 -10.16
N VAL A 70 5.05 -1.69 -9.42
CA VAL A 70 4.26 -2.74 -8.78
C VAL A 70 3.92 -2.32 -7.35
N GLN A 71 2.64 -2.42 -6.98
CA GLN A 71 2.19 -2.23 -5.60
C GLN A 71 2.55 -3.46 -4.77
N VAL A 72 3.22 -3.22 -3.64
CA VAL A 72 3.57 -4.25 -2.66
C VAL A 72 2.73 -4.04 -1.40
N LEU A 73 1.94 -5.04 -1.02
CA LEU A 73 1.19 -5.04 0.23
C LEU A 73 2.15 -5.24 1.41
N VAL A 74 2.08 -4.36 2.41
CA VAL A 74 2.94 -4.40 3.59
C VAL A 74 2.09 -4.58 4.84
N GLY A 75 2.17 -5.78 5.44
CA GLY A 75 1.58 -6.12 6.73
C GLY A 75 0.09 -5.84 6.88
N ASP A 76 -0.68 -5.86 5.78
CA ASP A 76 -2.11 -5.49 5.70
C ASP A 76 -2.42 -4.01 6.06
N GLN A 77 -1.41 -3.16 6.22
CA GLN A 77 -1.58 -1.77 6.67
C GLN A 77 -1.44 -0.74 5.55
N GLN A 78 -0.63 -1.04 4.54
CA GLN A 78 -0.35 -0.09 3.45
C GLN A 78 0.12 -0.81 2.19
N TYR A 79 0.02 -0.12 1.05
CA TYR A 79 0.75 -0.46 -0.15
C TYR A 79 1.96 0.45 -0.31
N VAL A 80 3.09 -0.12 -0.75
CA VAL A 80 4.28 0.62 -1.15
C VAL A 80 4.51 0.42 -2.64
N THR A 81 4.71 1.52 -3.38
CA THR A 81 5.03 1.50 -4.80
C THR A 81 6.28 2.32 -5.06
N VAL A 82 7.30 1.71 -5.68
CA VAL A 82 8.39 2.46 -6.28
C VAL A 82 7.90 2.98 -7.63
N THR A 83 7.72 4.29 -7.76
CA THR A 83 7.18 4.89 -8.99
C THR A 83 8.25 5.33 -9.98
N LEU A 84 9.46 5.62 -9.48
CA LEU A 84 10.63 6.00 -10.28
C LEU A 84 11.90 5.66 -9.51
N ALA A 85 12.90 5.11 -10.19
CA ALA A 85 14.25 4.95 -9.66
C ALA A 85 15.24 5.37 -10.75
N GLU A 86 16.07 6.37 -10.48
CA GLU A 86 17.01 6.90 -11.47
C GLU A 86 18.25 7.54 -10.85
N PRO A 87 19.39 7.55 -11.58
CA PRO A 87 20.51 8.39 -11.26
C PRO A 87 20.12 9.87 -11.24
N TRP A 88 20.65 10.61 -10.27
CA TRP A 88 20.45 12.04 -10.15
C TRP A 88 21.80 12.74 -10.01
N ALA A 89 22.00 13.80 -10.80
CA ALA A 89 23.26 14.56 -10.77
C ALA A 89 23.42 15.41 -9.50
N GLY A 90 22.37 15.56 -8.69
CA GLY A 90 22.33 16.49 -7.57
C GLY A 90 21.90 17.89 -7.98
N THR A 91 22.31 18.87 -7.20
CA THR A 91 22.14 20.31 -7.44
C THR A 91 23.48 21.02 -7.33
N ASP A 92 23.50 22.35 -7.44
CA ASP A 92 24.71 23.12 -7.15
C ASP A 92 25.13 23.06 -5.67
N GLN A 93 24.20 22.75 -4.77
CA GLN A 93 24.44 22.70 -3.32
C GLN A 93 24.81 21.30 -2.84
N ILE A 94 24.35 20.25 -3.54
CA ILE A 94 24.54 18.86 -3.14
C ILE A 94 24.97 18.08 -4.37
N LYS A 95 26.19 17.54 -4.35
CA LYS A 95 26.75 16.72 -5.43
C LYS A 95 27.28 15.42 -4.85
N PRO A 96 27.25 14.32 -5.63
CA PRO A 96 27.89 13.09 -5.19
C PRO A 96 29.40 13.33 -5.04
N ALA A 97 30.02 12.59 -4.12
CA ALA A 97 31.46 12.53 -4.01
C ALA A 97 32.07 11.99 -5.31
N ALA A 98 33.34 12.30 -5.54
CA ALA A 98 34.06 11.83 -6.71
C ALA A 98 34.06 10.29 -6.77
N GLY A 99 33.64 9.72 -7.91
CA GLY A 99 33.49 8.27 -8.09
C GLY A 99 32.12 7.70 -7.71
N ASN A 100 31.26 8.51 -7.08
CA ASN A 100 29.92 8.12 -6.69
C ASN A 100 28.84 8.71 -7.61
N VAL A 101 27.63 8.19 -7.48
CA VAL A 101 26.41 8.68 -8.10
C VAL A 101 25.29 8.72 -7.07
N PHE A 102 24.38 9.70 -7.17
CA PHE A 102 23.14 9.64 -6.40
C PHE A 102 22.11 8.79 -7.13
N ILE A 103 21.43 7.92 -6.40
CA ILE A 103 20.23 7.22 -6.86
C ILE A 103 19.05 7.80 -6.11
N THR A 104 18.05 8.29 -6.85
CA THR A 104 16.80 8.78 -6.28
C THR A 104 15.69 7.78 -6.55
N VAL A 105 14.92 7.47 -5.51
CA VAL A 105 13.79 6.53 -5.60
C VAL A 105 12.54 7.25 -5.12
N ASN A 106 11.58 7.47 -6.02
CA ASN A 106 10.29 8.05 -5.68
C ASN A 106 9.35 6.96 -5.19
N ILE A 107 8.94 7.07 -3.94
CA ILE A 107 8.12 6.09 -3.26
C ILE A 107 6.74 6.70 -3.06
N ARG A 108 5.70 5.93 -3.37
CA ARG A 108 4.32 6.23 -2.98
C ARG A 108 3.87 5.20 -1.94
N ILE A 109 3.26 5.69 -0.87
CA ILE A 109 2.66 4.89 0.20
C ILE A 109 1.16 5.20 0.19
N ASP A 110 0.35 4.16 0.06
CA ASP A 110 -1.12 4.23 0.13
C ASP A 110 -1.58 3.50 1.39
N ALA A 111 -2.24 4.20 2.31
CA ALA A 111 -2.67 3.65 3.58
C ALA A 111 -3.98 2.84 3.45
N ILE A 112 -3.97 1.62 3.96
CA ILE A 112 -5.16 0.76 4.12
C ILE A 112 -5.74 0.98 5.52
N THR A 113 -4.86 1.01 6.52
CA THR A 113 -5.15 1.43 7.89
C THR A 113 -4.31 2.64 8.24
N THR A 114 -4.58 3.30 9.37
CA THR A 114 -3.67 4.32 9.89
C THR A 114 -2.26 3.74 10.03
N THR A 115 -1.29 4.36 9.36
CA THR A 115 0.10 3.87 9.29
C THR A 115 1.09 5.01 9.49
N SER A 116 2.32 4.68 9.85
CA SER A 116 3.42 5.63 10.01
C SER A 116 4.65 5.10 9.29
N PHE A 117 5.48 6.01 8.80
CA PHE A 117 6.73 5.64 8.14
C PHE A 117 7.79 6.72 8.34
N THR A 118 9.05 6.33 8.22
CA THR A 118 10.18 7.25 8.10
C THR A 118 11.00 6.90 6.87
N SER A 119 11.71 7.89 6.31
CA SER A 119 12.69 7.65 5.27
C SER A 119 13.79 6.67 5.69
N ASP A 120 14.07 6.58 7.00
CA ASP A 120 15.10 5.69 7.56
C ASP A 120 14.70 4.20 7.53
N ASP A 121 13.42 3.89 7.27
CA ASP A 121 12.96 2.51 7.06
C ASP A 121 13.44 1.96 5.70
N PHE A 122 14.00 2.82 4.83
CA PHE A 122 14.45 2.47 3.49
C PHE A 122 15.98 2.45 3.40
N THR A 123 16.50 1.34 2.88
CA THR A 123 17.90 1.20 2.49
C THR A 123 18.00 0.74 1.04
N LEU A 124 19.14 1.01 0.40
CA LEU A 124 19.42 0.51 -0.94
C LEU A 124 20.48 -0.59 -0.85
N LYS A 125 20.26 -1.70 -1.53
CA LYS A 125 21.18 -2.85 -1.56
C LYS A 125 21.68 -3.08 -2.98
N ASP A 126 22.98 -3.28 -3.15
CA ASP A 126 23.55 -3.68 -4.44
C ASP A 126 23.55 -5.21 -4.64
N ALA A 127 24.08 -5.68 -5.78
CA ALA A 127 24.16 -7.11 -6.10
C ALA A 127 25.16 -7.88 -5.22
N ASP A 128 26.12 -7.19 -4.62
CA ASP A 128 27.13 -7.78 -3.73
C ASP A 128 26.62 -7.85 -2.27
N GLY A 129 25.46 -7.25 -2.00
CA GLY A 129 24.82 -7.22 -0.70
C GLY A 129 25.25 -6.05 0.18
N ASN A 130 25.97 -5.07 -0.35
CA ASN A 130 26.29 -3.85 0.40
C ASN A 130 25.03 -3.00 0.55
N SER A 131 24.83 -2.45 1.73
CA SER A 131 23.69 -1.58 2.05
C SER A 131 24.10 -0.12 2.18
N TYR A 132 23.27 0.75 1.62
CA TYR A 132 23.46 2.20 1.62
C TYR A 132 22.27 2.86 2.32
N THR A 133 22.56 3.75 3.25
CA THR A 133 21.56 4.53 3.98
C THR A 133 21.14 5.75 3.18
N GLN A 134 19.91 6.21 3.40
CA GLN A 134 19.42 7.44 2.78
C GLN A 134 20.21 8.67 3.25
N MET A 135 20.17 9.71 2.44
CA MET A 135 20.74 11.01 2.75
C MET A 135 19.81 12.15 2.31
N LEU A 136 20.18 13.37 2.70
CA LEU A 136 19.55 14.58 2.16
C LEU A 136 19.74 14.63 0.64
N GLY A 137 18.64 14.83 -0.10
CA GLY A 137 18.69 14.83 -1.55
C GLY A 137 17.47 15.46 -2.21
N ARG A 138 16.93 14.81 -3.24
CA ARG A 138 15.93 15.38 -4.15
C ARG A 138 14.61 15.72 -3.45
N SER A 139 13.98 16.82 -3.87
CA SER A 139 12.65 17.24 -3.45
C SER A 139 11.56 16.85 -4.46
N PRO A 140 10.31 16.59 -4.04
CA PRO A 140 9.85 16.52 -2.64
C PRO A 140 10.42 15.29 -1.94
N ARG A 141 10.86 15.44 -0.68
CA ARG A 141 11.46 14.35 0.07
C ARG A 141 10.39 13.50 0.72
N LEU A 142 10.57 12.19 0.70
CA LEU A 142 9.83 11.32 1.62
C LEU A 142 10.28 11.66 3.04
N SER A 143 9.39 12.26 3.82
CA SER A 143 9.68 12.68 5.19
C SER A 143 8.94 11.77 6.17
N TYR A 144 9.34 11.80 7.44
CA TYR A 144 8.58 11.16 8.51
C TYR A 144 7.12 11.65 8.47
N LEU A 145 6.19 10.70 8.51
CA LEU A 145 4.78 10.96 8.69
C LEU A 145 4.23 9.99 9.72
N ASP A 146 3.59 10.55 10.73
CA ASP A 146 2.87 9.78 11.75
C ASP A 146 1.38 9.80 11.44
N GLY A 147 0.76 8.63 11.39
CA GLY A 147 -0.68 8.51 11.26
C GLY A 147 -1.24 8.96 9.91
N LEU A 148 -0.63 8.52 8.80
CA LEU A 148 -1.27 8.60 7.49
C LEU A 148 -2.62 7.86 7.55
N GLU A 149 -3.72 8.60 7.38
CA GLU A 149 -5.08 8.08 7.49
C GLU A 149 -5.40 7.08 6.37
N PRO A 150 -6.32 6.12 6.60
CA PRO A 150 -6.82 5.22 5.56
C PRO A 150 -7.27 5.98 4.30
N ASP A 151 -7.10 5.33 3.14
CA ASP A 151 -7.45 5.85 1.80
C ASP A 151 -6.68 7.12 1.37
N HIS A 152 -5.71 7.57 2.17
CA HIS A 152 -4.79 8.63 1.80
C HIS A 152 -3.47 8.07 1.31
N ASN A 153 -2.73 8.91 0.59
CA ASN A 153 -1.41 8.58 0.10
C ASN A 153 -0.40 9.69 0.35
N TYR A 154 0.85 9.29 0.40
CA TYR A 154 1.98 10.19 0.49
C TYR A 154 3.06 9.72 -0.48
N ALA A 155 3.72 10.67 -1.15
CA ALA A 155 4.79 10.36 -2.08
C ALA A 155 5.97 11.30 -1.96
N GLY A 156 7.17 10.77 -2.18
CA GLY A 156 8.40 11.56 -2.18
C GLY A 156 9.63 10.72 -2.47
N PHE A 157 10.74 11.42 -2.69
CA PHE A 157 12.03 10.82 -2.96
C PHE A 157 12.79 10.47 -1.68
N VAL A 158 13.36 9.29 -1.66
CA VAL A 158 14.57 8.97 -0.88
C VAL A 158 15.78 9.02 -1.82
N THR A 159 16.93 9.46 -1.30
CA THR A 159 18.16 9.60 -2.08
C THR A 159 19.27 8.82 -1.40
N PHE A 160 20.04 8.08 -2.19
CA PHE A 160 21.20 7.31 -1.76
C PHE A 160 22.42 7.74 -2.56
N GLU A 161 23.60 7.64 -1.97
CA GLU A 161 24.87 7.80 -2.67
C GLU A 161 25.60 6.46 -2.70
N ILE A 162 25.95 6.01 -3.90
CA ILE A 162 26.60 4.73 -4.13
C ILE A 162 27.80 4.90 -5.08
N PRO A 163 28.77 3.96 -5.08
CA PRO A 163 29.78 3.88 -6.13
C PRO A 163 29.12 3.76 -7.52
N ALA A 164 29.60 4.54 -8.49
CA ALA A 164 28.95 4.65 -9.80
C ALA A 164 28.92 3.34 -10.61
N ASP A 165 29.84 2.42 -10.35
CA ASP A 165 29.94 1.10 -10.95
C ASP A 165 28.89 0.09 -10.44
N MET A 166 28.23 0.39 -9.31
CA MET A 166 27.23 -0.49 -8.68
C MET A 166 25.78 -0.27 -9.17
N ASN A 167 25.55 0.69 -10.07
CA ASN A 167 24.20 1.10 -10.50
C ASN A 167 23.44 0.08 -11.41
N ALA A 168 24.02 -1.08 -11.71
CA ALA A 168 23.41 -2.03 -12.65
C ALA A 168 22.30 -2.89 -12.05
N LYS A 169 22.37 -3.19 -10.75
CA LYS A 169 21.47 -4.11 -10.05
C LYS A 169 21.26 -3.64 -8.62
N LEU A 170 20.18 -2.91 -8.41
CA LEU A 170 19.84 -2.31 -7.13
C LEU A 170 18.50 -2.84 -6.64
N THR A 171 18.40 -3.04 -5.34
CA THR A 171 17.18 -3.46 -4.65
C THR A 171 16.89 -2.44 -3.55
N LEU A 172 15.71 -1.84 -3.59
CA LEU A 172 15.22 -1.05 -2.45
C LEU A 172 14.73 -2.02 -1.38
N VAL A 173 15.19 -1.84 -0.15
CA VAL A 173 14.85 -2.65 1.00
C VAL A 173 14.03 -1.79 1.96
N TYR A 174 12.80 -2.20 2.23
CA TYR A 174 11.90 -1.52 3.18
C TYR A 174 11.71 -2.37 4.44
N SER A 175 12.10 -1.82 5.59
CA SER A 175 12.00 -2.44 6.91
C SER A 175 11.16 -1.56 7.84
N PRO A 176 9.82 -1.60 7.73
CA PRO A 176 8.95 -0.80 8.58
C PRO A 176 9.15 -1.14 10.07
N ASN A 177 9.28 -0.12 10.91
CA ASN A 177 9.46 -0.31 12.35
C ASN A 177 8.29 -1.00 13.09
N PHE A 178 7.11 -1.07 12.46
CA PHE A 178 5.91 -1.70 12.98
C PHE A 178 5.81 -3.19 12.65
N LEU A 179 6.71 -3.73 11.81
CA LEU A 179 6.83 -5.16 11.51
C LEU A 179 8.26 -5.65 11.77
N THR A 180 8.43 -6.97 11.85
CA THR A 180 9.74 -7.63 11.81
C THR A 180 10.14 -8.08 10.40
N THR A 181 9.23 -7.92 9.42
CA THR A 181 9.41 -8.37 8.04
C THR A 181 9.96 -7.25 7.18
N THR A 182 10.92 -7.60 6.35
CA THR A 182 11.53 -6.71 5.35
C THR A 182 11.00 -7.05 3.96
N TYR A 183 10.82 -6.03 3.13
CA TYR A 183 10.34 -6.13 1.75
C TYR A 183 11.45 -5.70 0.80
N GLU A 184 11.70 -6.50 -0.22
CA GLU A 184 12.72 -6.24 -1.24
C GLU A 184 12.07 -5.93 -2.58
N ILE A 185 12.41 -4.77 -3.16
CA ILE A 185 11.85 -4.26 -4.41
C ILE A 185 13.01 -4.04 -5.39
N PRO A 186 13.22 -4.96 -6.35
CA PRO A 186 14.19 -4.77 -7.42
C PRO A 186 13.90 -3.51 -8.23
N LEU A 187 14.94 -2.76 -8.58
CA LEU A 187 14.83 -1.49 -9.32
C LEU A 187 15.09 -1.60 -10.83
N SER A 188 15.42 -2.81 -11.31
CA SER A 188 15.80 -3.12 -12.70
C SER A 188 14.95 -4.24 -13.29
#